data_AF-A0A167AQ00-F1
#
_entry.id   AF-A0A167AQ00-F1
#
_cell.length_a   1.000
_cell.length_b   1.000
_cell.length_c   1.000
_cell.angle_alpha   90.00
_cell.angle_beta   90.00
_cell.angle_gamma   90.00
#
_symmetry.space_group_name_H-M   'P 1'
#
loop_
_entity.id
_entity.type
_entity.pdbx_description
1 polymer ?
#
loop_
_entity_poly.entity_id
_entity_poly.type
_entity_poly.pdbx_seq_one_letter_code
_entity_poly.pdbx_strand_id
1 'polypeptide(L)'
;MKNLFLVIGLLIIGLVSNFVHASLMISPTRVVFDERQRTAKVFLINNSQEEKTYRLGWKEKYALPTGGYRDLTTDEVGSWRLSQLIRMTPKQIHLAPGERQLVKLALRRKQGMAPGEYRSHLFFQALPTEKSVTSKAIGINLNMILSYSIPVLYRKQTSVPKVNLSDVQIVESGSGKQVIKLKMHRLGNASTFGKVQVYWKGGDEQSWQRVSVANNFAIYPEVESASVELNVLTEQKMQNAGQLKVIYTGQQEYVDKEFVKKIFALTP
;
A
#
# COMPACT_ATOMS: atom_id res chain seq x y z
N MET A 1 38.65 22.34 27.61
CA MET A 1 38.61 20.86 27.51
C MET A 1 37.20 20.29 27.37
N LYS A 2 36.21 20.74 28.16
CA LYS A 2 34.80 20.28 28.11
C LYS A 2 34.14 20.41 26.72
N ASN A 3 34.40 21.50 26.01
CA ASN A 3 33.85 21.75 24.67
C ASN A 3 34.48 20.87 23.57
N LEU A 4 35.72 20.39 23.78
CA LEU A 4 36.39 19.51 22.82
C LEU A 4 35.83 18.07 22.90
N PHE A 5 35.55 17.59 24.11
CA PHE A 5 34.87 16.29 24.31
C PHE A 5 33.44 16.30 23.79
N LEU A 6 32.73 17.43 23.87
CA LEU A 6 31.36 17.56 23.36
C LEU A 6 31.31 17.54 21.82
N VAL A 7 32.30 18.16 21.15
CA VAL A 7 32.44 18.12 19.68
C VAL A 7 32.84 16.72 19.19
N ILE A 8 33.74 16.02 19.90
CA ILE A 8 34.12 14.64 19.56
C ILE A 8 32.94 13.68 19.75
N GLY A 9 32.14 13.87 20.82
CA GLY A 9 30.92 13.10 21.04
C GLY A 9 29.87 13.30 19.95
N LEU A 10 29.69 14.53 19.45
CA LEU A 10 28.78 14.83 18.35
C LEU A 10 29.25 14.21 17.01
N LEU A 11 30.58 14.17 16.77
CA LEU A 11 31.17 13.59 15.57
C LEU A 11 31.00 12.06 15.51
N ILE A 12 31.08 11.38 16.65
CA ILE A 12 30.94 9.92 16.76
C ILE A 12 29.48 9.48 16.52
N ILE A 13 28.49 10.28 16.94
CA ILE A 13 27.06 9.98 16.72
C ILE A 13 26.67 10.12 15.23
N GLY A 14 27.34 10.98 14.46
CA GLY A 14 27.10 11.11 13.01
C GLY A 14 27.59 9.92 12.18
N LEU A 15 28.59 9.17 12.67
CA LEU A 15 29.24 8.07 11.95
C LEU A 15 28.49 6.72 12.06
N VAL A 16 27.52 6.59 12.97
CA VAL A 16 26.68 5.39 13.15
C VAL A 16 25.30 5.51 12.50
N SER A 17 25.22 6.29 11.41
CA SER A 17 24.06 6.25 10.51
C SER A 17 24.09 4.95 9.70
N ASN A 18 23.51 3.89 10.26
CA ASN A 18 23.23 2.68 9.50
C ASN A 18 22.22 3.04 8.41
N PHE A 19 22.70 3.13 7.16
CA PHE A 19 21.82 3.23 6.02
C PHE A 19 21.02 1.94 5.91
N VAL A 20 19.75 1.99 6.29
CA VAL A 20 18.79 0.96 5.92
C VAL A 20 18.58 1.06 4.42
N HIS A 21 19.37 0.32 3.65
CA HIS A 21 19.23 0.26 2.21
C HIS A 21 18.10 -0.72 1.87
N ALA A 22 17.04 -0.22 1.22
CA ALA A 22 16.03 -1.07 0.62
C ALA A 22 16.72 -1.98 -0.42
N SER A 23 16.65 -3.30 -0.24
CA SER A 23 17.41 -4.24 -1.08
C SER A 23 16.82 -4.43 -2.48
N LEU A 24 15.52 -4.21 -2.65
CA LEU A 24 14.82 -4.36 -3.93
C LEU A 24 13.88 -3.19 -4.18
N MET A 25 13.97 -2.60 -5.37
CA MET A 25 12.99 -1.65 -5.89
C MET A 25 12.08 -2.36 -6.91
N ILE A 26 10.76 -2.17 -6.78
CA ILE A 26 9.75 -2.73 -7.68
C ILE A 26 8.97 -1.57 -8.29
N SER A 27 8.89 -1.52 -9.62
CA SER A 27 8.18 -0.44 -10.33
C SER A 27 7.37 -0.97 -11.53
N PRO A 28 6.06 -0.69 -11.63
CA PRO A 28 5.25 0.04 -10.65
C PRO A 28 4.89 -0.82 -9.43
N THR A 29 4.39 -0.19 -8.36
CA THR A 29 3.88 -0.87 -7.15
C THR A 29 2.42 -1.32 -7.26
N ARG A 30 1.78 -1.05 -8.39
CA ARG A 30 0.42 -1.47 -8.75
C ARG A 30 0.30 -1.53 -10.27
N VAL A 31 -0.35 -2.57 -10.78
CA VAL A 31 -0.58 -2.74 -12.22
C VAL A 31 -2.09 -2.80 -12.47
N VAL A 32 -2.58 -2.00 -13.41
CA VAL A 32 -3.97 -2.03 -13.86
C VAL A 32 -3.98 -2.23 -15.36
N PHE A 33 -4.58 -3.32 -15.82
CA PHE A 33 -4.90 -3.52 -17.22
C PHE A 33 -6.25 -2.86 -17.51
N ASP A 34 -6.25 -1.85 -18.37
CA ASP A 34 -7.47 -1.31 -18.97
C ASP A 34 -8.01 -2.24 -20.08
N GLU A 35 -9.14 -1.87 -20.70
CA GLU A 35 -9.77 -2.68 -21.75
C GLU A 35 -8.94 -2.79 -23.04
N ARG A 36 -7.95 -1.94 -23.29
CA ARG A 36 -7.11 -2.02 -24.49
C ARG A 36 -5.80 -2.76 -24.20
N GLN A 37 -5.25 -2.61 -23.01
CA GLN A 37 -3.97 -3.19 -22.62
C GLN A 37 -4.02 -4.71 -22.52
N ARG A 38 -3.01 -5.35 -23.12
CA ARG A 38 -2.76 -6.80 -23.06
C ARG A 38 -1.46 -7.16 -22.39
N THR A 39 -0.55 -6.21 -22.21
CA THR A 39 0.75 -6.45 -21.58
C THR A 39 1.10 -5.34 -20.61
N ALA A 40 1.71 -5.70 -19.49
CA ALA A 40 2.32 -4.77 -18.54
C ALA A 40 3.77 -5.20 -18.26
N LYS A 41 4.57 -4.22 -17.83
CA LYS A 41 5.99 -4.37 -17.50
C LYS A 41 6.17 -4.01 -16.03
N VAL A 42 6.79 -4.91 -15.27
CA VAL A 42 7.18 -4.66 -13.88
C VAL A 42 8.70 -4.82 -13.80
N PHE A 43 9.39 -3.77 -13.39
CA PHE A 43 10.84 -3.75 -13.24
C PHE A 43 11.23 -4.06 -11.81
N LEU A 44 12.24 -4.91 -11.66
CA LEU A 44 12.91 -5.21 -10.40
C LEU A 44 14.33 -4.69 -10.50
N ILE A 45 14.76 -3.90 -9.52
CA ILE A 45 16.12 -3.36 -9.44
C ILE A 45 16.70 -3.74 -8.09
N ASN A 46 17.84 -4.41 -8.10
CA ASN A 46 18.58 -4.73 -6.89
C ASN A 46 19.36 -3.51 -6.42
N ASN A 47 18.88 -2.86 -5.36
CA ASN A 47 19.52 -1.68 -4.79
C ASN A 47 20.53 -2.04 -3.68
N SER A 48 20.79 -3.33 -3.47
CA SER A 48 21.81 -3.80 -2.53
C SER A 48 23.17 -4.03 -3.20
N GLN A 49 24.19 -4.25 -2.38
CA GLN A 49 25.55 -4.58 -2.81
C GLN A 49 25.79 -6.10 -2.98
N GLU A 50 24.75 -6.92 -2.78
CA GLU A 50 24.84 -8.37 -2.87
C GLU A 50 23.95 -8.88 -4.01
N GLU A 51 24.31 -10.00 -4.62
CA GLU A 51 23.42 -10.69 -5.55
C GLU A 51 22.16 -11.20 -4.84
N LYS A 52 21.01 -11.08 -5.52
CA LYS A 52 19.72 -11.51 -5.02
C LYS A 52 18.98 -12.32 -6.07
N THR A 53 18.38 -13.43 -5.64
CA THR A 53 17.49 -14.22 -6.49
C THR A 53 16.08 -14.15 -5.94
N TYR A 54 15.10 -13.91 -6.80
CA TYR A 54 13.69 -13.85 -6.44
C TYR A 54 12.89 -14.90 -7.21
N ARG A 55 12.06 -15.66 -6.50
CA ARG A 55 11.01 -16.50 -7.08
C ARG A 55 9.72 -15.70 -7.16
N LEU A 56 9.09 -15.73 -8.32
CA LEU A 56 7.86 -15.01 -8.60
C LEU A 56 6.67 -15.96 -8.59
N GLY A 57 5.56 -15.50 -8.04
CA GLY A 57 4.32 -16.25 -7.96
C GLY A 57 3.11 -15.34 -7.85
N TRP A 58 1.95 -15.96 -7.61
CA TRP A 58 0.71 -15.25 -7.35
C TRP A 58 0.24 -15.55 -5.93
N LYS A 59 -0.34 -14.55 -5.27
CA LYS A 59 -1.13 -14.72 -4.05
C LYS A 59 -2.51 -14.12 -4.24
N GLU A 60 -3.52 -14.87 -3.83
CA GLU A 60 -4.88 -14.38 -3.75
C GLU A 60 -5.12 -13.86 -2.33
N LYS A 61 -5.68 -12.66 -2.23
CA LYS A 61 -5.85 -11.98 -0.96
C LYS A 61 -7.20 -11.30 -0.89
N TYR A 62 -7.81 -11.37 0.28
CA TYR A 62 -9.04 -10.66 0.62
C TYR A 62 -8.69 -9.34 1.30
N ALA A 63 -9.22 -8.23 0.82
CA ALA A 63 -9.06 -6.94 1.48
C ALA A 63 -9.97 -6.83 2.70
N LEU A 64 -9.44 -6.34 3.82
CA LEU A 64 -10.23 -6.22 5.04
C LEU A 64 -10.93 -4.86 5.11
N PRO A 65 -12.14 -4.77 5.71
CA PRO A 65 -12.83 -3.50 5.94
C PRO A 65 -12.02 -2.44 6.69
N THR A 66 -11.11 -2.88 7.57
CA THR A 66 -10.23 -2.03 8.38
C THR A 66 -8.90 -1.68 7.70
N GLY A 67 -8.71 -2.12 6.45
CA GLY A 67 -7.45 -2.02 5.73
C GLY A 67 -6.57 -3.25 5.90
N GLY A 68 -5.56 -3.37 5.04
CA GLY A 68 -4.72 -4.56 4.97
C GLY A 68 -5.41 -5.73 4.23
N TYR A 69 -4.79 -6.90 4.33
CA TYR A 69 -5.20 -8.09 3.60
C TYR A 69 -5.04 -9.36 4.43
N ARG A 70 -5.86 -10.37 4.13
CA ARG A 70 -5.62 -11.77 4.50
C ARG A 70 -5.33 -12.61 3.25
N ASP A 71 -4.40 -13.55 3.35
CA ASP A 71 -4.19 -14.57 2.31
C ASP A 71 -5.41 -15.51 2.24
N LEU A 72 -5.88 -15.80 1.04
CA LEU A 72 -6.98 -16.74 0.80
C LEU A 72 -6.44 -18.18 0.66
N THR A 73 -7.20 -19.14 1.20
CA THR A 73 -6.97 -20.57 0.92
C THR A 73 -7.50 -20.94 -0.45
N THR A 74 -7.10 -22.09 -0.99
CA THR A 74 -7.52 -22.57 -2.32
C THR A 74 -9.05 -22.63 -2.47
N ASP A 75 -9.78 -22.98 -1.41
CA ASP A 75 -11.23 -23.15 -1.43
C ASP A 75 -11.98 -21.80 -1.43
N GLU A 76 -11.34 -20.73 -0.97
CA GLU A 76 -11.90 -19.37 -0.95
C GLU A 76 -11.68 -18.64 -2.29
N VAL A 77 -10.82 -19.17 -3.16
CA VAL A 77 -10.46 -18.51 -4.42
C VAL A 77 -11.56 -18.69 -5.47
N GLY A 78 -12.25 -17.60 -5.78
CA GLY A 78 -13.29 -17.57 -6.79
C GLY A 78 -12.81 -17.36 -8.23
N SER A 79 -13.78 -17.35 -9.16
CA SER A 79 -13.55 -17.09 -10.60
C SER A 79 -13.03 -15.67 -10.90
N TRP A 80 -13.13 -14.75 -9.95
CA TRP A 80 -12.64 -13.37 -10.01
C TRP A 80 -11.11 -13.25 -9.93
N ARG A 81 -10.38 -14.34 -9.65
CA ARG A 81 -8.90 -14.30 -9.63
C ARG A 81 -8.34 -13.92 -10.99
N LEU A 82 -7.35 -13.02 -10.99
CA LEU A 82 -6.69 -12.55 -12.21
C LEU A 82 -5.54 -13.48 -12.65
N SER A 83 -4.88 -14.16 -11.72
CA SER A 83 -3.70 -14.99 -11.95
C SER A 83 -3.88 -16.02 -13.06
N GLN A 84 -5.07 -16.63 -13.17
CA GLN A 84 -5.42 -17.59 -14.23
C GLN A 84 -5.50 -17.00 -15.64
N LEU A 85 -5.55 -15.66 -15.75
CA LEU A 85 -5.63 -14.92 -17.00
C LEU A 85 -4.30 -14.27 -17.36
N ILE A 86 -3.30 -14.26 -16.48
CA ILE A 86 -2.00 -13.62 -16.73
C ILE A 86 -0.93 -14.67 -16.96
N ARG A 87 -0.25 -14.57 -18.11
CA ARG A 87 1.05 -15.21 -18.31
C ARG A 87 2.14 -14.28 -17.79
N MET A 88 2.84 -14.73 -16.75
CA MET A 88 3.99 -14.04 -16.18
C MET A 88 5.30 -14.65 -16.68
N THR A 89 6.28 -13.82 -17.05
CA THR A 89 7.61 -14.28 -17.45
C THR A 89 8.66 -13.23 -17.10
N PRO A 90 9.81 -13.61 -16.52
CA PRO A 90 10.17 -14.96 -16.04
C PRO A 90 9.47 -15.33 -14.71
N LYS A 91 9.66 -16.57 -14.25
CA LYS A 91 9.18 -17.04 -12.92
C LYS A 91 10.25 -16.94 -11.83
N GLN A 92 11.51 -16.72 -12.21
CA GLN A 92 12.62 -16.50 -11.32
C GLN A 92 13.55 -15.47 -11.95
N ILE A 93 14.10 -14.59 -11.13
CA ILE A 93 14.97 -13.50 -11.52
C ILE A 93 16.20 -13.57 -10.62
N HIS A 94 17.37 -13.57 -11.23
CA HIS A 94 18.64 -13.34 -10.56
C HIS A 94 19.08 -11.91 -10.85
N LEU A 95 19.53 -11.17 -9.85
CA LEU A 95 19.93 -9.77 -9.96
C LEU A 95 21.29 -9.56 -9.30
N ALA A 96 22.28 -9.17 -10.08
CA ALA A 96 23.52 -8.59 -9.60
C ALA A 96 23.27 -7.21 -8.92
N PRO A 97 24.23 -6.69 -8.14
CA PRO A 97 24.13 -5.34 -7.58
C PRO A 97 23.83 -4.28 -8.65
N GLY A 98 22.80 -3.46 -8.44
CA GLY A 98 22.35 -2.45 -9.39
C GLY A 98 21.63 -2.98 -10.63
N GLU A 99 21.54 -4.30 -10.82
CA GLU A 99 20.93 -4.89 -12.01
C GLU A 99 19.42 -4.63 -12.04
N ARG A 100 18.92 -4.31 -13.25
CA ARG A 100 17.49 -4.19 -13.55
C ARG A 100 17.03 -5.33 -14.43
N GLN A 101 16.00 -6.05 -14.00
CA GLN A 101 15.28 -7.00 -14.85
C GLN A 101 13.79 -6.67 -15.00
N LEU A 102 13.21 -7.21 -16.07
CA LEU A 102 11.83 -7.01 -16.47
C LEU A 102 11.00 -8.28 -16.27
N VAL A 103 9.89 -8.15 -15.56
CA VAL A 103 8.79 -9.11 -15.53
C VAL A 103 7.71 -8.64 -16.50
N LYS A 104 7.45 -9.44 -17.52
CA LYS A 104 6.35 -9.22 -18.46
C LYS A 104 5.10 -9.95 -17.96
N LEU A 105 4.01 -9.22 -17.84
CA LEU A 105 2.69 -9.73 -17.55
C LEU A 105 1.85 -9.64 -18.83
N ALA A 106 1.34 -10.76 -19.34
CA ALA A 106 0.50 -10.80 -20.54
C ALA A 106 -0.90 -11.32 -20.21
N LEU A 107 -1.90 -10.45 -20.35
CA LEU A 107 -3.31 -10.73 -20.12
C LEU A 107 -3.93 -11.50 -21.29
N ARG A 108 -4.45 -12.69 -20.99
CA ARG A 108 -5.20 -13.58 -21.88
C ARG A 108 -6.66 -13.60 -21.46
N ARG A 109 -7.47 -12.79 -22.13
CA ARG A 109 -8.91 -12.71 -21.90
C ARG A 109 -9.59 -13.95 -22.45
N LYS A 110 -10.63 -14.42 -21.76
CA LYS A 110 -11.49 -15.50 -22.21
C LYS A 110 -12.81 -14.92 -22.69
N GLN A 111 -13.46 -15.60 -23.65
CA GLN A 111 -14.85 -15.30 -23.97
C GLN A 111 -15.74 -15.64 -22.77
N GLY A 112 -16.88 -14.95 -22.64
CA GLY A 112 -17.84 -15.21 -21.55
C GLY A 112 -17.43 -14.75 -20.15
N MET A 113 -16.30 -14.02 -19.99
CA MET A 113 -15.95 -13.44 -18.68
C MET A 113 -17.07 -12.53 -18.15
N ALA A 114 -17.37 -12.61 -16.86
CA ALA A 114 -18.32 -11.68 -16.23
C ALA A 114 -17.77 -10.25 -16.23
N PRO A 115 -18.63 -9.22 -16.30
CA PRO A 115 -18.26 -7.85 -15.96
C PRO A 115 -17.74 -7.74 -14.53
N GLY A 116 -16.79 -6.85 -14.29
CA GLY A 116 -16.23 -6.61 -12.96
C GLY A 116 -14.72 -6.45 -12.95
N GLU A 117 -14.19 -6.35 -11.73
CA GLU A 117 -12.77 -6.26 -11.46
C GLU A 117 -12.21 -7.61 -11.04
N TYR A 118 -11.17 -8.03 -11.75
CA TYR A 118 -10.37 -9.22 -11.45
C TYR A 118 -9.08 -8.78 -10.79
N ARG A 119 -8.70 -9.43 -9.69
CA ARG A 119 -7.52 -9.05 -8.92
C ARG A 119 -6.75 -10.26 -8.39
N SER A 120 -5.44 -10.15 -8.46
CA SER A 120 -4.47 -11.06 -7.83
C SER A 120 -3.25 -10.25 -7.43
N HIS A 121 -2.36 -10.82 -6.61
CA HIS A 121 -1.14 -10.13 -6.21
C HIS A 121 0.09 -10.84 -6.74
N LEU A 122 0.88 -10.11 -7.51
CA LEU A 122 2.18 -10.58 -7.94
C LEU A 122 3.10 -10.62 -6.71
N PHE A 123 3.66 -11.79 -6.43
CA PHE A 123 4.44 -12.08 -5.24
C PHE A 123 5.89 -12.34 -5.62
N PHE A 124 6.82 -11.72 -4.89
CA PHE A 124 8.26 -11.85 -5.07
C PHE A 124 8.86 -12.35 -3.77
N GLN A 125 9.42 -13.56 -3.77
CA GLN A 125 10.06 -14.15 -2.60
C GLN A 125 11.55 -14.21 -2.83
N ALA A 126 12.34 -13.58 -1.96
CA ALA A 126 13.79 -13.76 -1.99
C ALA A 126 14.12 -15.25 -1.73
N LEU A 127 15.03 -15.81 -2.52
CA LEU A 127 15.63 -17.08 -2.20
C LEU A 127 16.84 -16.83 -1.29
N PRO A 128 17.05 -17.65 -0.25
CA PRO A 128 18.25 -17.56 0.57
C PRO A 128 19.49 -17.65 -0.31
N THR A 129 20.41 -16.70 -0.14
CA THR A 129 21.77 -16.85 -0.65
C THR A 129 22.52 -17.66 0.39
N GLU A 130 23.03 -18.85 0.04
CA GLU A 130 23.83 -19.64 0.96
C GLU A 130 25.08 -18.85 1.35
N LYS A 131 25.08 -18.28 2.55
CA LYS A 131 26.30 -17.81 3.19
C LYS A 131 26.79 -18.96 4.06
N SER A 132 27.91 -19.56 3.68
CA SER A 132 28.62 -20.53 4.51
C SER A 132 29.14 -19.82 5.76
N VAL A 133 28.37 -19.83 6.84
CA VAL A 133 28.82 -19.30 8.13
C VAL A 133 29.57 -20.40 8.86
N THR A 134 30.88 -20.47 8.66
CA THR A 134 31.77 -21.33 9.44
C THR A 134 32.15 -20.61 10.74
N SER A 135 31.19 -20.41 11.66
CA SER A 135 31.50 -19.86 12.99
C SER A 135 31.29 -20.92 14.08
N LYS A 136 32.37 -21.35 14.74
CA LYS A 136 32.38 -22.28 15.88
C LYS A 136 31.92 -21.67 17.21
N ALA A 137 31.35 -20.46 17.20
CA ALA A 137 30.88 -19.77 18.40
C ALA A 137 29.38 -20.02 18.62
N ILE A 138 28.97 -20.18 19.88
CA ILE A 138 27.54 -20.22 20.25
C ILE A 138 26.96 -18.83 19.96
N GLY A 139 26.10 -18.74 18.95
CA GLY A 139 25.45 -17.51 18.53
C GLY A 139 24.09 -17.79 17.87
N ILE A 140 23.16 -16.86 18.01
CA ILE A 140 21.85 -16.93 17.33
C ILE A 140 22.03 -16.46 15.89
N ASN A 141 21.76 -17.35 14.94
CA ASN A 141 21.75 -17.02 13.51
C ASN A 141 20.30 -16.76 13.05
N LEU A 142 20.00 -15.51 12.72
CA LEU A 142 18.69 -15.10 12.21
C LEU A 142 18.69 -15.10 10.68
N ASN A 143 18.00 -16.06 10.07
CA ASN A 143 17.81 -16.13 8.63
C ASN A 143 16.45 -15.52 8.24
N MET A 144 16.45 -14.27 7.78
CA MET A 144 15.23 -13.58 7.32
C MET A 144 15.03 -13.75 5.82
N ILE A 145 13.84 -14.21 5.41
CA ILE A 145 13.44 -14.29 4.00
C ILE A 145 12.44 -13.17 3.70
N LEU A 146 12.90 -12.15 2.95
CA LEU A 146 12.05 -11.04 2.55
C LEU A 146 11.12 -11.43 1.40
N SER A 147 9.88 -10.98 1.47
CA SER A 147 8.89 -11.17 0.41
C SER A 147 8.09 -9.90 0.16
N TYR A 148 7.76 -9.64 -1.10
CA TYR A 148 7.03 -8.46 -1.55
C TYR A 148 5.78 -8.86 -2.34
N SER A 149 4.76 -8.01 -2.34
CA SER A 149 3.53 -8.28 -3.08
C SER A 149 2.94 -6.99 -3.63
N ILE A 150 2.61 -6.97 -4.92
CA ILE A 150 1.93 -5.84 -5.57
C ILE A 150 0.60 -6.28 -6.17
N PRO A 151 -0.47 -5.48 -6.08
CA PRO A 151 -1.74 -5.83 -6.71
C PRO A 151 -1.66 -5.66 -8.24
N VAL A 152 -2.22 -6.63 -8.93
CA VAL A 152 -2.45 -6.62 -10.38
C VAL A 152 -3.95 -6.73 -10.61
N LEU A 153 -4.49 -5.80 -11.39
CA LEU A 153 -5.92 -5.66 -11.62
C LEU A 153 -6.23 -5.70 -13.12
N TYR A 154 -7.39 -6.25 -13.47
CA TYR A 154 -7.99 -6.10 -14.79
C TYR A 154 -9.46 -5.74 -14.60
N ARG A 155 -9.93 -4.74 -15.33
CA ARG A 155 -11.32 -4.30 -15.30
C ARG A 155 -12.00 -4.58 -16.62
N LYS A 156 -13.15 -5.24 -16.56
CA LYS A 156 -14.01 -5.51 -17.72
C LYS A 156 -15.36 -4.84 -17.48
N GLN A 157 -15.77 -3.91 -18.35
CA GLN A 157 -17.09 -3.29 -18.32
C GLN A 157 -17.44 -2.74 -16.92
N THR A 158 -16.49 -2.04 -16.30
CA THR A 158 -16.69 -1.40 -15.00
C THR A 158 -16.96 0.09 -15.16
N SER A 159 -17.76 0.67 -14.27
CA SER A 159 -17.92 2.12 -14.16
C SER A 159 -16.95 2.71 -13.13
N VAL A 160 -16.76 4.03 -13.18
CA VAL A 160 -16.09 4.75 -12.08
C VAL A 160 -16.88 4.48 -10.79
N PRO A 161 -16.24 3.99 -9.70
CA PRO A 161 -16.94 3.70 -8.46
C PRO A 161 -17.34 4.99 -7.75
N LYS A 162 -18.39 4.91 -6.93
CA LYS A 162 -18.83 6.00 -6.06
C LYS A 162 -18.51 5.65 -4.60
N VAL A 163 -18.33 6.67 -3.77
CA VAL A 163 -18.11 6.51 -2.33
C VAL A 163 -19.05 7.43 -1.57
N ASN A 164 -19.73 6.90 -0.57
CA ASN A 164 -20.48 7.68 0.40
C ASN A 164 -19.74 7.67 1.75
N LEU A 165 -19.52 8.83 2.33
CA LEU A 165 -18.94 8.99 3.66
C LEU A 165 -20.08 9.23 4.67
N SER A 166 -20.31 8.22 5.51
CA SER A 166 -21.44 8.18 6.44
C SER A 166 -21.09 8.68 7.84
N ASP A 167 -19.86 8.44 8.30
CA ASP A 167 -19.44 8.79 9.66
C ASP A 167 -17.98 9.25 9.71
N VAL A 168 -17.69 10.20 10.58
CA VAL A 168 -16.38 10.83 10.79
C VAL A 168 -16.25 11.21 12.27
N GLN A 169 -15.25 10.67 12.95
CA GLN A 169 -15.05 10.90 14.39
C GLN A 169 -13.57 11.09 14.72
N ILE A 170 -13.29 11.86 15.76
CA ILE A 170 -11.98 11.93 16.40
C ILE A 170 -12.07 11.05 17.64
N VAL A 171 -11.17 10.08 17.77
CA VAL A 171 -11.13 9.17 18.92
C VAL A 171 -9.71 9.04 19.44
N GLU A 172 -9.56 8.69 20.72
CA GLU A 172 -8.26 8.31 21.26
C GLU A 172 -7.99 6.82 20.99
N SER A 173 -6.82 6.51 20.44
CA SER A 173 -6.35 5.14 20.27
C SER A 173 -5.90 4.54 21.61
N GLY A 174 -5.70 3.23 21.68
CA GLY A 174 -5.16 2.57 22.88
C GLY A 174 -3.77 3.05 23.32
N SER A 175 -3.06 3.82 22.47
CA SER A 175 -1.78 4.46 22.79
C SER A 175 -1.93 5.89 23.37
N GLY A 176 -3.16 6.37 23.57
CA GLY A 176 -3.46 7.73 24.00
C GLY A 176 -3.35 8.80 22.90
N LYS A 177 -2.98 8.42 21.67
CA LYS A 177 -2.92 9.33 20.52
C LYS A 177 -4.28 9.45 19.83
N GLN A 178 -4.64 10.65 19.39
CA GLN A 178 -5.84 10.88 18.59
C GLN A 178 -5.71 10.29 17.18
N VAL A 179 -6.79 9.69 16.70
CA VAL A 179 -6.97 9.16 15.35
C VAL A 179 -8.30 9.63 14.80
N ILE A 180 -8.40 9.72 13.48
CA ILE A 180 -9.65 10.05 12.80
C ILE A 180 -10.24 8.76 12.23
N LYS A 181 -11.43 8.38 12.70
CA LYS A 181 -12.18 7.23 12.17
C LYS A 181 -13.18 7.69 11.11
N LEU A 182 -13.17 7.03 9.96
CA LEU A 182 -14.05 7.29 8.84
C LEU A 182 -14.82 6.02 8.47
N LYS A 183 -16.12 6.14 8.18
CA LYS A 183 -16.92 5.07 7.58
C LYS A 183 -17.29 5.40 6.15
N MET A 184 -16.74 4.64 5.21
CA MET A 184 -16.91 4.85 3.77
C MET A 184 -17.61 3.66 3.12
N HIS A 185 -18.64 3.93 2.33
CA HIS A 185 -19.41 2.95 1.59
C HIS A 185 -19.11 3.04 0.10
N ARG A 186 -18.54 1.97 -0.47
CA ARG A 186 -18.21 1.90 -1.90
C ARG A 186 -19.40 1.33 -2.69
N LEU A 187 -19.71 1.95 -3.81
CA LEU A 187 -20.76 1.54 -4.74
C LEU A 187 -20.17 1.27 -6.13
N GLY A 188 -20.69 0.24 -6.81
CA GLY A 188 -20.28 -0.17 -8.16
C GLY A 188 -19.48 -1.49 -8.17
N ASN A 189 -18.85 -1.82 -9.30
CA ASN A 189 -18.15 -3.09 -9.52
C ASN A 189 -16.62 -2.95 -9.70
N ALA A 190 -16.06 -1.78 -9.41
CA ALA A 190 -14.63 -1.50 -9.42
C ALA A 190 -14.14 -1.00 -8.06
N SER A 191 -12.85 -1.19 -7.80
CA SER A 191 -12.17 -0.57 -6.68
C SER A 191 -11.99 0.92 -6.87
N THR A 192 -12.08 1.67 -5.77
CA THR A 192 -11.59 3.05 -5.71
C THR A 192 -10.08 3.03 -5.52
N PHE A 193 -9.37 4.04 -6.01
CA PHE A 193 -7.95 4.20 -5.75
C PHE A 193 -7.56 5.67 -5.74
N GLY A 194 -6.94 6.15 -4.66
CA GLY A 194 -6.64 7.56 -4.54
C GLY A 194 -6.03 8.02 -3.23
N LYS A 195 -6.22 9.30 -2.93
CA LYS A 195 -5.69 9.99 -1.77
C LYS A 195 -6.83 10.54 -0.90
N VAL A 196 -6.84 10.14 0.37
CA VAL A 196 -7.73 10.68 1.39
C VAL A 196 -6.98 11.77 2.16
N GLN A 197 -7.60 12.93 2.32
CA GLN A 197 -7.08 14.04 3.10
C GLN A 197 -8.17 14.49 4.08
N VAL A 198 -7.77 14.71 5.32
CA VAL A 198 -8.66 15.28 6.34
C VAL A 198 -8.10 16.62 6.78
N TYR A 199 -8.97 17.62 6.77
CA TYR A 199 -8.70 18.93 7.30
C TYR A 199 -9.59 19.17 8.50
N TRP A 200 -9.05 19.84 9.51
CA TRP A 200 -9.77 20.26 10.70
C TRP A 200 -9.81 21.78 10.76
N LYS A 201 -10.88 22.29 11.36
CA LYS A 201 -11.08 23.69 11.71
C LYS A 201 -11.71 23.70 13.09
N GLY A 202 -10.96 24.14 14.11
CA GLY A 202 -11.51 24.31 15.46
C GLY A 202 -12.65 25.34 15.50
N GLY A 203 -13.46 25.32 16.56
CA GLY A 203 -14.65 26.19 16.69
C GLY A 203 -14.37 27.68 16.43
N ASP A 204 -13.28 28.20 17.01
CA ASP A 204 -12.87 29.61 16.89
C ASP A 204 -11.81 29.85 15.78
N GLU A 205 -11.30 28.78 15.18
CA GLU A 205 -10.25 28.88 14.17
C GLU A 205 -10.84 29.32 12.83
N GLN A 206 -10.15 30.18 12.09
CA GLN A 206 -10.63 30.66 10.79
C GLN A 206 -10.15 29.80 9.60
N SER A 207 -8.99 29.14 9.73
CA SER A 207 -8.33 28.42 8.63
C SER A 207 -8.47 26.90 8.73
N TRP A 208 -8.56 26.23 7.57
CA TRP A 208 -8.47 24.77 7.49
C TRP A 208 -7.02 24.29 7.65
N GLN A 209 -6.77 23.45 8.64
CA GLN A 209 -5.49 22.79 8.90
C GLN A 209 -5.54 21.36 8.37
N ARG A 210 -4.55 20.91 7.57
CA ARG A 210 -4.50 19.49 7.14
C ARG A 210 -3.96 18.63 8.28
N VAL A 211 -4.84 17.83 8.88
CA VAL A 211 -4.51 17.02 10.06
C VAL A 211 -4.25 15.55 9.72
N SER A 212 -4.62 15.08 8.53
CA SER A 212 -4.29 13.72 8.10
C SER A 212 -4.22 13.55 6.58
N VAL A 213 -3.45 12.55 6.15
CA VAL A 213 -3.34 12.12 4.75
C VAL A 213 -3.08 10.62 4.64
N ALA A 214 -3.81 9.95 3.74
CA ALA A 214 -3.52 8.60 3.28
C ALA A 214 -3.40 8.59 1.76
N ASN A 215 -2.22 8.24 1.25
CA ASN A 215 -1.96 8.09 -0.19
C ASN A 215 -2.18 6.63 -0.62
N ASN A 216 -2.48 6.41 -1.90
CA ASN A 216 -2.69 5.06 -2.47
C ASN A 216 -3.76 4.25 -1.71
N PHE A 217 -4.76 4.94 -1.15
CA PHE A 217 -5.88 4.34 -0.46
C PHE A 217 -6.83 3.70 -1.47
N ALA A 218 -7.34 2.51 -1.15
CA ALA A 218 -8.24 1.76 -2.01
C ALA A 218 -9.34 1.09 -1.20
N ILE A 219 -10.55 1.05 -1.77
CA ILE A 219 -11.64 0.20 -1.28
C ILE A 219 -11.98 -0.76 -2.42
N TYR A 220 -11.82 -2.06 -2.18
CA TYR A 220 -11.97 -3.11 -3.19
C TYR A 220 -13.41 -3.63 -3.31
N PRO A 221 -13.77 -4.30 -4.42
CA PRO A 221 -15.13 -4.78 -4.65
C PRO A 221 -15.73 -5.60 -3.50
N GLU A 222 -14.95 -6.47 -2.87
CA GLU A 222 -15.41 -7.30 -1.75
C GLU A 222 -15.62 -6.53 -0.43
N VAL A 223 -15.19 -5.27 -0.36
CA VAL A 223 -15.41 -4.36 0.77
C VAL A 223 -16.44 -3.31 0.36
N GLU A 224 -17.69 -3.52 0.78
CA GLU A 224 -18.75 -2.52 0.57
C GLU A 224 -18.69 -1.39 1.60
N SER A 225 -18.30 -1.69 2.84
CA SER A 225 -18.16 -0.73 3.93
C SER A 225 -16.75 -0.81 4.51
N ALA A 226 -15.98 0.25 4.38
CA ALA A 226 -14.64 0.39 4.96
C ALA A 226 -14.70 1.24 6.23
N SER A 227 -14.02 0.78 7.28
CA SER A 227 -13.82 1.49 8.56
C SER A 227 -12.34 1.89 8.63
N VAL A 228 -12.05 3.14 8.28
CA VAL A 228 -10.67 3.63 8.13
C VAL A 228 -10.26 4.37 9.37
N GLU A 229 -9.09 4.02 9.90
CA GLU A 229 -8.44 4.77 10.98
C GLU A 229 -7.24 5.52 10.40
N LEU A 230 -7.25 6.84 10.56
CA LEU A 230 -6.21 7.72 10.04
C LEU A 230 -5.44 8.36 11.19
N ASN A 231 -4.11 8.25 11.13
CA ASN A 231 -3.23 8.93 12.07
C ASN A 231 -3.34 10.44 11.92
N VAL A 232 -3.32 11.13 13.07
CA VAL A 232 -3.27 12.59 13.13
C VAL A 232 -1.81 13.05 13.03
N LEU A 233 -1.57 14.05 12.20
CA LEU A 233 -0.24 14.60 11.89
C LEU A 233 0.08 15.87 12.71
N THR A 234 -0.88 16.40 13.45
CA THR A 234 -0.69 17.56 14.32
C THR A 234 -0.44 17.13 15.76
N GLU A 235 0.36 17.90 16.48
CA GLU A 235 0.56 17.75 17.93
C GLU A 235 -0.55 18.46 18.73
N GLN A 236 -1.30 19.36 18.09
CA GLN A 236 -2.44 20.02 18.71
C GLN A 236 -3.55 19.00 18.97
N LYS A 237 -3.97 18.89 20.24
CA LYS A 237 -5.13 18.08 20.60
C LYS A 237 -6.37 18.69 19.96
N MET A 238 -6.95 17.98 18.99
CA MET A 238 -8.17 18.39 18.33
C MET A 238 -9.34 18.16 19.29
N GLN A 239 -10.10 19.21 19.56
CA GLN A 239 -11.31 19.10 20.37
C GLN A 239 -12.46 18.53 19.52
N ASN A 240 -13.44 17.91 20.18
CA ASN A 240 -14.68 17.47 19.52
C ASN A 240 -15.65 18.64 19.20
N ALA A 241 -15.17 19.88 19.30
CA ALA A 241 -15.85 21.08 18.82
C ALA A 241 -15.17 21.59 17.55
N GLY A 242 -15.94 21.85 16.50
CA GLY A 242 -15.43 22.38 15.23
C GLY A 242 -15.93 21.60 14.01
N GLN A 243 -15.11 21.52 12.96
CA GLN A 243 -15.48 20.86 11.71
C GLN A 243 -14.33 20.00 11.15
N LEU A 244 -14.69 18.89 10.52
CA LEU A 244 -13.79 18.08 9.69
C LEU A 244 -14.23 18.11 8.23
N LYS A 245 -13.29 18.40 7.34
CA LYS A 245 -13.46 18.32 5.90
C LYS A 245 -12.67 17.12 5.38
N VAL A 246 -13.38 16.14 4.84
CA VAL A 246 -12.79 14.94 4.25
C VAL A 246 -12.86 15.04 2.74
N ILE A 247 -11.71 14.83 2.10
CA ILE A 247 -11.55 14.85 0.63
C ILE A 247 -10.92 13.53 0.21
N TYR A 248 -11.60 12.76 -0.65
CA TYR A 248 -11.07 11.57 -1.29
C TYR A 248 -11.01 11.80 -2.80
N THR A 249 -9.78 11.95 -3.33
CA THR A 249 -9.50 12.21 -4.75
C THR A 249 -8.84 11.01 -5.39
N GLY A 250 -9.18 10.70 -6.63
CA GLY A 250 -8.60 9.60 -7.39
C GLY A 250 -7.14 9.84 -7.78
N GLN A 251 -6.40 8.75 -7.91
CA GLN A 251 -5.02 8.73 -8.40
C GLN A 251 -4.88 7.72 -9.55
N GLN A 252 -3.78 7.79 -10.29
CA GLN A 252 -3.50 6.91 -11.44
C GLN A 252 -4.64 6.90 -12.47
N GLU A 253 -5.36 5.79 -12.62
CA GLU A 253 -6.45 5.69 -13.60
C GLU A 253 -7.69 6.52 -13.23
N TYR A 254 -7.71 7.10 -12.04
CA TYR A 254 -8.77 7.99 -11.56
C TYR A 254 -8.31 9.43 -11.35
N VAL A 255 -7.25 9.88 -12.04
CA VAL A 255 -6.88 11.30 -12.09
C VAL A 255 -8.12 12.14 -12.44
N ASP A 256 -8.24 13.30 -11.77
CA ASP A 256 -9.37 14.24 -11.85
C ASP A 256 -10.73 13.72 -11.37
N LYS A 257 -10.79 12.55 -10.73
CA LYS A 257 -12.01 12.08 -10.07
C LYS A 257 -12.03 12.49 -8.61
N GLU A 258 -13.14 13.08 -8.19
CA GLU A 258 -13.45 13.30 -6.78
C GLU A 258 -14.45 12.24 -6.34
N PHE A 259 -14.06 11.38 -5.40
CA PHE A 259 -14.93 10.36 -4.84
C PHE A 259 -15.77 10.93 -3.68
N VAL A 260 -15.16 11.77 -2.84
CA VAL A 260 -15.80 12.41 -1.68
C VAL A 260 -15.22 13.81 -1.49
N LYS A 261 -16.10 14.77 -1.21
CA LYS A 261 -15.75 16.04 -0.57
C LYS A 261 -16.90 16.47 0.33
N LYS A 262 -16.71 16.33 1.63
CA LYS A 262 -17.79 16.58 2.60
C LYS A 262 -17.23 17.20 3.88
N ILE A 263 -18.01 18.12 4.44
CA ILE A 263 -17.74 18.77 5.73
C ILE A 263 -18.69 18.18 6.76
N PHE A 264 -18.14 17.87 7.93
CA PHE A 264 -18.85 17.35 9.09
C PHE A 264 -18.64 18.33 10.23
N ALA A 265 -19.73 18.75 10.86
CA ALA A 265 -19.64 19.39 12.16
C ALA A 265 -19.32 18.31 13.20
N LEU A 266 -18.37 18.59 14.07
CA LEU A 266 -18.12 17.79 15.25
C LEU A 266 -19.08 18.23 16.33
N THR A 267 -19.75 17.27 16.94
CA THR A 267 -20.59 17.48 18.12
C THR A 267 -19.74 17.12 19.36
N PRO A 268 -19.70 17.97 20.40
CA PRO A 268 -18.97 17.70 21.63
C PRO A 268 -19.32 16.37 22.30
#